data_AF-A0AAJ1RUE0-F1
#
_entry.id   AF-A0AAJ1RUE0-F1
#
_cell.length_a   1.000
_cell.length_b   1.000
_cell.length_c   1.000
_cell.angle_alpha   90.00
_cell.angle_beta   90.00
_cell.angle_gamma   90.00
#
_symmetry.space_group_name_H-M   'P 1'
#
loop_
_entity.id
_entity.type
_entity.pdbx_description
1 polymer ?
#
loop_
_entity_poly.entity_id
_entity_poly.type
_entity_poly.pdbx_seq_one_letter_code
_entity_poly.pdbx_strand_id
1 'polypeptide(L)'
;MRLICIILTVFFSQSANAQIKEVRLKTLLSICETAQSTNDLGTIKNIANQLKDAPLQSDHILASRMRICLSAANGGETIKINAEALLKSISEKMLAIESDCNALLEIAPNVALDNKTCRTIFISNN
;
A
#
# COMPACT_ATOMS: atom_id res chain seq x y z
N MET A 1 14.55 32.98 -28.88
CA MET A 1 13.74 31.75 -29.06
C MET A 1 14.54 30.45 -29.03
N ARG A 2 15.84 30.40 -29.35
CA ARG A 2 16.63 29.15 -29.29
C ARG A 2 16.93 28.64 -27.87
N LEU A 3 17.11 29.52 -26.89
CA LEU A 3 17.39 29.12 -25.49
C LEU A 3 16.18 28.52 -24.76
N ILE A 4 14.96 28.98 -25.08
CA ILE A 4 13.73 28.53 -24.41
C ILE A 4 13.42 27.06 -24.76
N CYS A 5 13.74 26.64 -25.99
CA CYS A 5 13.56 25.25 -26.42
C CYS A 5 14.47 24.25 -25.69
N ILE A 6 15.67 24.67 -25.28
CA ILE A 6 16.66 23.79 -24.61
C ILE A 6 16.25 23.53 -23.15
N ILE A 7 15.62 24.50 -22.49
CA ILE A 7 15.17 24.35 -21.09
C ILE A 7 13.99 23.36 -21.02
N LEU A 8 13.07 23.38 -22.00
CA LEU A 8 11.92 22.48 -22.03
C LEU A 8 12.31 21.00 -22.20
N THR A 9 13.36 20.69 -22.97
CA THR A 9 13.78 19.30 -23.17
C THR A 9 14.37 18.66 -21.91
N VAL A 10 15.01 19.43 -21.03
CA VAL A 10 15.63 18.90 -19.79
C VAL A 10 14.56 18.58 -18.72
N PHE A 11 13.47 19.35 -18.66
CA PHE A 11 12.38 19.10 -17.73
C PHE A 11 11.52 17.88 -18.13
N PHE A 12 11.35 17.60 -19.43
CA PHE A 12 10.55 16.45 -19.88
C PHE A 12 11.25 15.09 -19.70
N SER A 13 12.58 15.03 -19.61
CA SER A 13 13.31 13.78 -19.39
C SER A 13 13.17 13.20 -17.97
N GLN A 14 12.71 13.98 -16.99
CA GLN A 14 12.58 13.50 -15.61
C GLN A 14 11.37 12.56 -15.42
N SER A 15 10.27 12.78 -16.14
CA SER A 15 9.05 11.98 -16.01
C SER A 15 9.21 10.56 -16.58
N ALA A 16 9.95 10.40 -17.68
CA ALA A 16 10.25 9.09 -18.26
C ALA A 16 11.10 8.22 -17.31
N ASN A 17 12.10 8.82 -16.65
CA ASN A 17 12.94 8.11 -15.67
C ASN A 17 12.17 7.72 -14.40
N ALA A 18 11.23 8.55 -13.95
CA ALA A 18 10.37 8.22 -12.81
C ALA A 18 9.45 7.04 -13.11
N GLN A 19 8.82 7.02 -14.28
CA GLN A 19 7.95 5.92 -14.70
C GLN A 19 8.72 4.60 -14.86
N ILE A 20 9.91 4.62 -15.46
CA ILE A 20 10.75 3.42 -15.60
C ILE A 20 11.15 2.87 -14.23
N LYS A 21 11.46 3.76 -13.27
CA LYS A 21 11.82 3.36 -11.90
C LYS A 21 10.64 2.71 -11.16
N GLU A 22 9.43 3.22 -11.34
CA GLU A 22 8.21 2.66 -10.73
C GLU A 22 7.85 1.29 -11.33
N VAL A 23 7.89 1.15 -12.65
CA VAL A 23 7.60 -0.12 -13.34
C VAL A 23 8.61 -1.19 -12.91
N ARG A 24 9.90 -0.86 -12.91
CA ARG A 24 10.97 -1.74 -12.40
C ARG A 24 10.69 -2.18 -10.96
N LEU A 25 10.32 -1.25 -10.09
CA LEU A 25 10.01 -1.55 -8.69
C LEU A 25 8.82 -2.50 -8.56
N LYS A 26 7.72 -2.24 -9.27
CA LYS A 26 6.55 -3.13 -9.29
C LYS A 26 6.91 -4.54 -9.76
N THR A 27 7.73 -4.65 -10.81
CA THR A 27 8.21 -5.96 -11.29
C THR A 27 9.06 -6.67 -10.24
N LEU A 28 10.03 -5.99 -9.61
CA LEU A 28 10.86 -6.58 -8.56
C LEU A 28 10.01 -7.08 -7.38
N LEU A 29 9.03 -6.30 -6.93
CA LEU A 29 8.13 -6.69 -5.86
C LEU A 29 7.28 -7.91 -6.25
N SER A 30 6.77 -7.96 -7.48
CA SER A 30 6.02 -9.12 -7.97
C SER A 30 6.90 -10.39 -8.00
N ILE A 31 8.16 -10.27 -8.43
CA ILE A 31 9.12 -11.41 -8.40
C ILE A 31 9.36 -11.85 -6.95
N CYS A 32 9.53 -10.91 -6.02
CA CYS A 32 9.74 -11.25 -4.62
C CYS A 32 8.53 -11.96 -4.00
N GLU A 33 7.31 -11.59 -4.36
CA GLU A 33 6.09 -12.28 -3.90
C GLU A 33 5.98 -13.69 -4.45
N THR A 34 6.30 -13.89 -5.74
CA THR A 34 6.37 -15.23 -6.32
C THR A 34 7.45 -16.07 -5.64
N ALA A 35 8.64 -15.51 -5.39
CA ALA A 35 9.71 -16.21 -4.70
C ALA A 35 9.33 -16.56 -3.25
N GLN A 36 8.59 -15.69 -2.55
CA GLN A 36 8.03 -15.99 -1.23
C GLN A 36 7.00 -17.12 -1.28
N SER A 37 6.13 -17.17 -2.30
CA SER A 37 5.13 -18.23 -2.41
C SER A 37 5.75 -19.60 -2.72
N THR A 38 6.89 -19.63 -3.41
CA THR A 38 7.65 -20.84 -3.73
C THR A 38 8.80 -21.14 -2.77
N ASN A 39 8.98 -20.36 -1.70
CA ASN A 39 10.11 -20.44 -0.75
C ASN A 39 11.51 -20.38 -1.42
N ASP A 40 11.65 -19.66 -2.53
CA ASP A 40 12.94 -19.43 -3.18
C ASP A 40 13.71 -18.32 -2.43
N LEU A 41 14.37 -18.71 -1.34
CA LEU A 41 15.14 -17.80 -0.49
C LEU A 41 16.29 -17.11 -1.24
N GLY A 42 16.87 -17.76 -2.25
CA GLY A 42 17.94 -17.19 -3.07
C GLY A 42 17.43 -15.97 -3.83
N THR A 43 16.27 -16.13 -4.48
CA THR A 43 15.61 -15.03 -5.20
C THR A 43 15.12 -13.95 -4.25
N ILE A 44 14.52 -14.30 -3.10
CA ILE A 44 14.08 -13.31 -2.09
C ILE A 44 15.26 -12.42 -1.65
N LYS A 45 16.39 -13.02 -1.27
CA LYS A 45 17.59 -12.27 -0.84
C LYS A 45 18.17 -11.40 -1.96
N ASN A 46 18.20 -11.92 -3.19
CA ASN A 46 18.70 -11.16 -4.33
C ASN A 46 17.83 -9.92 -4.61
N ILE A 47 16.51 -10.07 -4.60
CA ILE A 47 15.60 -8.95 -4.84
C ILE A 47 15.62 -7.96 -3.67
N ALA A 48 15.62 -8.41 -2.43
CA ALA A 48 15.73 -7.55 -1.27
C ALA A 48 17.00 -6.68 -1.30
N ASN A 49 18.14 -7.25 -1.72
CA ASN A 49 19.38 -6.50 -1.90
C ASN A 49 19.27 -5.42 -2.98
N GLN A 50 18.49 -5.65 -4.05
CA GLN A 50 18.24 -4.63 -5.08
C GLN A 50 17.29 -3.52 -4.58
N LEU A 51 16.46 -3.82 -3.58
CA LEU A 51 15.48 -2.90 -3.02
C LEU A 51 16.00 -2.09 -1.81
N LYS A 52 17.10 -2.52 -1.18
CA LYS A 52 17.58 -1.93 0.10
C LYS A 52 17.85 -0.42 0.04
N ASP A 53 18.32 0.06 -1.11
CA ASP A 53 18.67 1.47 -1.33
C ASP A 53 17.55 2.24 -2.07
N ALA A 54 16.42 1.58 -2.34
CA ALA A 54 15.28 2.22 -2.98
C ALA A 54 14.56 3.14 -1.97
N PRO A 55 14.17 4.36 -2.36
CA PRO A 55 13.42 5.24 -1.49
C PRO A 55 12.07 4.61 -1.14
N LEU A 56 11.66 4.78 0.12
CA LEU A 56 10.38 4.32 0.59
C LEU A 56 9.27 4.96 -0.24
N GLN A 57 8.37 4.14 -0.78
CA GLN A 57 7.31 4.59 -1.67
C GLN A 57 6.21 5.33 -0.88
N SER A 58 5.63 6.38 -1.48
CA SER A 58 4.47 7.07 -0.91
C SER A 58 3.20 6.23 -0.95
N ASP A 59 3.13 5.29 -1.91
CA ASP A 59 2.07 4.29 -1.99
C ASP A 59 2.20 3.29 -0.84
N HIS A 60 1.20 3.25 0.03
CA HIS A 60 1.18 2.41 1.22
C HIS A 60 1.23 0.91 0.90
N ILE A 61 0.60 0.49 -0.21
CA ILE A 61 0.61 -0.91 -0.66
C ILE A 61 2.02 -1.28 -1.13
N LEU A 62 2.62 -0.42 -1.96
CA LEU A 62 3.96 -0.65 -2.50
C LEU A 62 5.03 -0.65 -1.39
N ALA A 63 4.92 0.27 -0.43
CA ALA A 63 5.78 0.31 0.75
C ALA A 63 5.61 -0.94 1.62
N SER A 64 4.37 -1.44 1.81
CA SER A 64 4.11 -2.67 2.54
C SER A 64 4.76 -3.88 1.89
N ARG A 65 4.55 -4.06 0.57
CA ARG A 65 5.18 -5.12 -0.23
C ARG A 65 6.70 -5.10 -0.13
N MET A 66 7.30 -3.91 -0.18
CA MET A 66 8.74 -3.74 -0.03
C MET A 66 9.23 -4.16 1.36
N ARG A 67 8.54 -3.77 2.44
CA ARG A 67 8.88 -4.21 3.80
C ARG A 67 8.78 -5.72 3.97
N ILE A 68 7.75 -6.35 3.41
CA ILE A 68 7.56 -7.80 3.47
C ILE A 68 8.73 -8.51 2.78
N CYS A 69 9.10 -8.07 1.57
CA CYS A 69 10.24 -8.63 0.84
C CYS A 69 11.57 -8.50 1.62
N LEU A 70 11.83 -7.32 2.20
CA LEU A 70 13.03 -7.06 3.01
C LEU A 70 13.04 -7.89 4.30
N SER A 71 11.88 -8.06 4.96
CA SER A 71 11.72 -8.89 6.16
C SER A 71 11.98 -10.37 5.86
N ALA A 72 11.40 -10.90 4.78
CA ALA A 72 11.57 -12.28 4.35
C ALA A 72 13.03 -12.63 4.04
N ALA A 73 13.81 -11.70 3.47
CA ALA A 73 15.23 -11.90 3.19
C ALA A 73 16.09 -12.06 4.45
N ASN A 74 15.66 -11.46 5.56
CA ASN A 74 16.35 -11.49 6.86
C ASN A 74 15.86 -12.63 7.77
N GLY A 75 15.08 -13.57 7.24
CA GLY A 75 14.53 -14.69 8.02
C GLY A 75 13.33 -14.33 8.90
N GLY A 76 12.72 -13.15 8.69
CA GLY A 76 11.39 -12.87 9.22
C GLY A 76 10.35 -13.75 8.53
N GLU A 77 9.23 -14.02 9.19
CA GLU A 77 8.12 -14.76 8.58
C GLU A 77 7.75 -14.13 7.23
N THR A 78 7.64 -14.97 6.19
CA THR A 78 7.02 -14.59 4.92
C THR A 78 5.56 -14.30 5.22
N ILE A 79 5.21 -13.04 5.47
CA ILE A 79 3.82 -12.64 5.63
C ILE A 79 3.18 -12.79 4.24
N LYS A 80 2.61 -13.96 3.96
CA LYS A 80 1.56 -14.06 2.96
C LYS A 80 0.51 -13.06 3.43
N ILE A 81 0.30 -11.98 2.67
CA ILE A 81 -0.88 -11.13 2.85
C ILE A 81 -2.06 -12.06 2.55
N ASN A 82 -2.55 -12.70 3.61
CA ASN A 82 -3.63 -13.66 3.58
C ASN A 82 -4.91 -12.82 3.42
N ALA A 83 -5.56 -12.97 2.27
CA ALA A 83 -6.76 -12.21 1.95
C ALA A 83 -7.84 -12.43 3.00
N GLU A 84 -7.95 -13.67 3.52
CA GLU A 84 -8.86 -14.04 4.61
C GLU A 84 -8.51 -13.35 5.93
N ALA A 85 -7.22 -13.23 6.26
CA ALA A 85 -6.76 -12.50 7.45
C ALA A 85 -7.02 -10.99 7.33
N LEU A 86 -6.85 -10.42 6.13
CA LEU A 86 -7.16 -9.02 5.88
C LEU A 86 -8.68 -8.78 5.94
N LEU A 87 -9.48 -9.67 5.35
CA LEU A 87 -10.94 -9.63 5.43
C LEU A 87 -11.42 -9.71 6.88
N LYS A 88 -10.83 -10.59 7.68
CA LYS A 88 -11.11 -10.71 9.11
C LYS A 88 -10.80 -9.40 9.85
N SER A 89 -9.63 -8.82 9.61
CA SER A 89 -9.25 -7.55 10.23
C SER A 89 -10.16 -6.39 9.83
N ILE A 90 -10.58 -6.34 8.56
CA ILE A 90 -11.56 -5.36 8.08
C ILE A 90 -12.89 -5.53 8.81
N SER A 91 -13.39 -6.77 8.92
CA SER A 91 -14.64 -7.08 9.62
C SER A 91 -14.60 -6.64 11.09
N GLU A 92 -13.52 -6.96 11.82
CA GLU A 92 -13.35 -6.54 13.22
C GLU A 92 -13.32 -5.02 13.38
N LYS A 93 -12.63 -4.31 12.47
CA LYS A 93 -12.58 -2.84 12.48
C LYS A 93 -13.93 -2.22 12.12
N MET A 94 -14.69 -2.82 11.20
CA MET A 94 -16.03 -2.36 10.84
C MET A 94 -16.99 -2.47 12.03
N LEU A 95 -16.92 -3.56 12.81
CA LEU A 95 -17.72 -3.71 14.03
C LEU A 95 -17.38 -2.62 15.07
N ALA A 96 -16.10 -2.30 15.24
CA ALA A 96 -15.69 -1.22 16.14
C ALA A 96 -16.21 0.14 15.67
N ILE A 97 -16.11 0.43 14.37
CA ILE A 97 -16.63 1.68 13.79
C ILE A 97 -18.16 1.78 13.95
N GLU A 98 -18.89 0.67 13.75
CA GLU A 98 -20.33 0.64 13.96
C GLU A 98 -20.69 0.95 15.41
N SER A 99 -19.99 0.34 16.37
CA SER A 99 -20.16 0.64 17.80
C SER A 99 -19.89 2.11 18.13
N ASP A 100 -18.80 2.68 17.63
CA ASP A 100 -18.45 4.08 17.85
C ASP A 100 -19.47 5.03 17.22
N CYS A 101 -19.96 4.71 16.02
CA CYS A 101 -21.01 5.48 15.35
C CYS A 101 -22.32 5.44 16.14
N ASN A 102 -22.73 4.30 16.66
CA ASN A 102 -23.93 4.19 17.51
C ASN A 102 -23.79 5.02 18.79
N ALA A 103 -22.65 4.93 19.48
CA ALA A 103 -22.37 5.77 20.64
C ALA A 103 -22.39 7.27 20.29
N LEU A 104 -21.84 7.65 19.13
CA LEU A 104 -21.87 9.02 18.65
C LEU A 104 -23.30 9.49 18.33
N LEU A 105 -24.15 8.61 17.79
CA LEU A 105 -25.55 8.90 17.51
C LEU A 105 -26.33 9.19 18.80
N GLU A 106 -26.04 8.49 19.89
CA GLU A 106 -26.67 8.71 21.19
C GLU A 106 -26.29 10.05 21.81
N ILE A 107 -25.01 10.43 21.74
CA ILE A 107 -24.51 11.64 22.43
C ILE A 107 -24.55 12.91 21.56
N ALA A 108 -24.44 12.78 20.24
CA ALA A 108 -24.37 13.89 19.29
C ALA A 108 -24.99 13.50 17.93
N PRO A 109 -26.33 13.40 17.82
CA PRO A 109 -26.99 12.86 16.64
C PRO A 109 -26.65 13.57 15.33
N ASN A 110 -26.62 14.91 15.35
CA ASN A 110 -26.31 15.68 14.14
C ASN A 110 -24.87 15.44 13.67
N VAL A 111 -23.92 15.30 14.60
CA VAL A 111 -22.52 15.01 14.27
C VAL A 111 -22.38 13.60 13.67
N ALA A 112 -23.11 12.63 14.22
CA ALA A 112 -23.16 11.27 13.68
C ALA A 112 -23.75 11.23 12.27
N LEU A 113 -24.84 11.95 12.02
CA LEU A 113 -25.49 12.00 10.71
C LEU A 113 -24.69 12.80 9.67
N ASP A 114 -23.92 13.81 10.10
CA ASP A 114 -23.04 14.57 9.21
C ASP A 114 -21.78 13.78 8.83
N ASN A 115 -21.29 12.91 9.73
CA ASN A 115 -20.17 12.01 9.46
C ASN A 115 -20.52 11.02 8.35
N LYS A 116 -19.79 11.07 7.23
CA LYS A 116 -20.04 10.23 6.05
C LYS A 116 -20.03 8.74 6.37
N THR A 117 -19.09 8.27 7.20
CA THR A 117 -18.94 6.85 7.54
C THR A 117 -20.13 6.36 8.36
N CYS A 118 -20.47 7.09 9.43
CA CYS A 118 -21.61 6.73 10.27
C CYS A 118 -22.93 6.80 9.50
N ARG A 119 -23.14 7.85 8.70
CA ARG A 119 -24.31 7.96 7.82
C ARG A 119 -24.44 6.78 6.87
N THR A 120 -23.34 6.34 6.25
CA THR A 120 -23.38 5.15 5.38
C THR A 120 -23.77 3.90 6.16
N ILE A 121 -23.23 3.69 7.36
CA ILE A 121 -23.56 2.53 8.21
C ILE A 121 -25.05 2.52 8.56
N PHE A 122 -25.61 3.65 8.99
CA PHE A 122 -27.02 3.75 9.37
C PHE A 122 -27.99 3.57 8.19
N ILE A 123 -27.59 3.99 6.98
CA ILE A 123 -28.41 3.82 5.77
C ILE A 123 -28.31 2.39 5.24
N SER A 124 -27.15 1.75 5.35
CA SER A 124 -26.93 0.39 4.82
C SER A 124 -27.50 -0.72 5.72
N ASN A 125 -27.70 -0.46 7.01
CA ASN A 125 -28.30 -1.40 7.96
C ASN A 125 -29.84 -1.28 8.07
N ASN A 126 -30.48 -0.48 7.21
CA ASN A 126 -31.93 -0.24 7.16
C ASN A 126 -32.51 -0.68 5.81
#